data_AF-K0XCZ4-F1
#
_entry.id   AF-K0XCZ4-F1
#
_cell.length_a   1.000
_cell.length_b   1.000
_cell.length_c   1.000
_cell.angle_alpha   90.00
_cell.angle_beta   90.00
_cell.angle_gamma   90.00
#
_symmetry.space_group_name_H-M   'P 1'
#
loop_
_entity.id
_entity.type
_entity.pdbx_description
1 polymer ?
#
loop_
_entity_poly.entity_id
_entity_poly.type
_entity_poly.pdbx_seq_one_letter_code
_entity_poly.pdbx_strand_id
1 'polypeptide(L)'
;MKSNIKFLSLFFVLCILITGCMDSSVNKKININNIKSDISGFYKKFSTDYLDEEITVVNKDIIGWDGEVVKYIDTNNKVSRCTVIIYGEDEKSTSEYYFIDGYIYVTTLKEYYTYPIYYSYNRPIDIMYRTFDEAVIYDGMIYELVNGEFIKKNIEDIKIPYTSLQEINEDIGE
;
A
#
# COMPACT_ATOMS: atom_id res chain seq x y z
N MET A 1 -0.66 62.54 2.95
CA MET A 1 -1.35 61.32 3.43
C MET A 1 -2.00 60.60 2.25
N LYS A 2 -1.24 59.72 1.58
CA LYS A 2 -1.76 58.79 0.58
C LYS A 2 -0.95 57.50 0.72
N SER A 3 -1.66 56.38 0.75
CA SER A 3 -1.16 55.01 0.62
C SER A 3 -0.47 54.39 1.84
N ASN A 4 -1.25 53.98 2.84
CA ASN A 4 -0.94 52.79 3.66
C ASN A 4 -2.11 51.77 3.71
N ILE A 5 -3.29 52.12 3.16
CA ILE A 5 -4.46 51.23 3.11
C ILE A 5 -4.22 50.00 2.21
N LYS A 6 -3.43 50.15 1.13
CA LYS A 6 -3.10 49.03 0.24
C LYS A 6 -2.24 47.96 0.92
N PHE A 7 -1.35 48.34 1.83
CA PHE A 7 -0.46 47.41 2.53
C PHE A 7 -1.22 46.62 3.62
N LEU A 8 -2.14 47.28 4.33
CA LEU A 8 -2.98 46.62 5.33
C LEU A 8 -3.99 45.65 4.69
N SER A 9 -4.55 46.02 3.53
CA SER A 9 -5.43 45.16 2.74
C SER A 9 -4.72 43.91 2.22
N LEU A 10 -3.47 44.05 1.75
CA LEU A 10 -2.69 42.91 1.25
C LEU A 10 -2.30 41.94 2.37
N PHE A 11 -2.00 42.46 3.56
CA PHE A 11 -1.68 41.65 4.74
C PHE A 11 -2.88 40.84 5.24
N PHE A 12 -4.09 41.43 5.24
CA PHE A 12 -5.31 40.70 5.61
C PHE A 12 -5.68 39.59 4.62
N VAL A 13 -5.47 39.78 3.31
CA VAL A 13 -5.69 38.73 2.30
C VAL A 13 -4.69 37.57 2.48
N LEU A 14 -3.44 37.87 2.83
CA LEU A 14 -2.43 36.85 3.11
C LEU A 14 -2.76 36.05 4.39
N CYS A 15 -3.28 36.70 5.44
CA CYS A 15 -3.73 36.01 6.65
C CYS A 15 -4.92 35.09 6.41
N ILE A 16 -5.87 35.46 5.54
CA ILE A 16 -7.02 34.60 5.18
C ILE A 16 -6.55 33.36 4.39
N LEU A 17 -5.51 33.49 3.57
CA LEU A 17 -4.89 32.36 2.85
C LEU A 17 -4.18 31.38 3.80
N ILE A 18 -3.56 31.86 4.88
CA ILE A 18 -2.88 31.00 5.86
C ILE A 18 -3.89 30.29 6.78
N THR A 19 -5.07 30.87 7.04
CA THR A 19 -6.15 30.21 7.78
C THR A 19 -7.02 29.28 6.92
N GLY A 20 -6.85 29.31 5.58
CA GLY A 20 -7.60 28.50 4.63
C GLY A 20 -7.06 27.08 4.43
N CYS A 21 -5.85 26.78 4.92
CA CYS A 21 -5.33 25.43 5.12
C CYS A 21 -5.48 25.03 6.59
N MET A 22 -6.67 25.20 7.16
CA MET A 22 -7.08 24.24 8.17
C MET A 22 -7.19 22.92 7.43
N ASP A 23 -6.28 22.00 7.73
CA ASP A 23 -6.40 20.60 7.40
C ASP A 23 -7.84 20.21 7.64
N SER A 24 -8.62 20.12 6.57
CA SER A 24 -9.74 19.23 6.54
C SER A 24 -9.12 17.83 6.46
N SER A 25 -8.38 17.43 7.50
CA SER A 25 -8.43 16.05 7.97
C SER A 25 -9.86 15.87 8.46
N VAL A 26 -10.77 15.81 7.50
CA VAL A 26 -11.91 14.91 7.61
C VAL A 26 -11.21 13.58 7.80
N ASN A 27 -10.99 13.23 9.06
CA ASN A 27 -10.71 11.88 9.49
C ASN A 27 -11.89 11.08 8.94
N LYS A 28 -11.75 10.65 7.68
CA LYS A 28 -12.72 9.88 6.93
C LYS A 28 -12.62 8.53 7.60
N LYS A 29 -13.31 8.41 8.75
CA LYS A 29 -13.37 7.21 9.56
C LYS A 29 -13.69 6.10 8.57
N ILE A 30 -12.71 5.23 8.31
CA ILE A 30 -12.91 4.14 7.38
C ILE A 30 -14.12 3.39 7.89
N ASN A 31 -15.15 3.34 7.06
CA ASN A 31 -16.22 2.40 7.30
C ASN A 31 -15.65 1.04 6.91
N ILE A 32 -15.05 0.36 7.88
CA ILE A 32 -14.45 -0.96 7.70
C ILE A 32 -15.46 -1.94 7.06
N ASN A 33 -16.77 -1.73 7.29
CA ASN A 33 -17.84 -2.52 6.68
C ASN A 33 -17.92 -2.36 5.15
N ASN A 34 -17.40 -1.27 4.59
CA ASN A 34 -17.42 -0.99 3.15
C ASN A 34 -16.16 -1.50 2.43
N ILE A 35 -15.11 -1.91 3.14
CA ILE A 35 -13.83 -2.33 2.54
C ILE A 35 -14.04 -3.38 1.44
N LYS A 36 -14.90 -4.38 1.67
CA LYS A 36 -15.21 -5.40 0.66
C LYS A 36 -15.80 -4.82 -0.62
N SER A 37 -16.68 -3.81 -0.49
CA SER A 37 -17.28 -3.13 -1.63
C SER A 37 -16.26 -2.26 -2.36
N ASP A 38 -15.41 -1.55 -1.62
CA ASP A 38 -14.35 -0.71 -2.17
C ASP A 38 -13.34 -1.56 -2.96
N ILE A 39 -12.90 -2.69 -2.40
CA ILE A 39 -12.01 -3.65 -3.04
C ILE A 39 -12.66 -4.21 -4.32
N SER A 40 -13.93 -4.61 -4.25
CA SER A 40 -14.66 -5.11 -5.44
C SER A 40 -14.74 -4.05 -6.54
N GLY A 41 -15.03 -2.80 -6.18
CA GLY A 41 -15.03 -1.66 -7.09
C GLY A 41 -13.64 -1.40 -7.68
N PHE A 42 -12.59 -1.45 -6.85
CA PHE A 42 -11.20 -1.35 -7.26
C PHE A 42 -10.87 -2.43 -8.30
N TYR A 43 -11.11 -3.71 -7.99
CA TYR A 43 -10.78 -4.82 -8.89
C TYR A 43 -11.48 -4.70 -10.24
N LYS A 44 -12.77 -4.33 -10.24
CA LYS A 44 -13.52 -4.16 -11.48
C LYS A 44 -12.90 -3.05 -12.35
N LYS A 45 -12.57 -1.90 -11.75
CA LYS A 45 -11.92 -0.80 -12.48
C LYS A 45 -10.53 -1.22 -12.96
N PHE A 46 -9.69 -1.73 -12.06
CA PHE A 46 -8.32 -2.15 -12.37
C PHE A 46 -8.27 -3.19 -13.49
N SER A 47 -9.18 -4.17 -13.47
CA SER A 47 -9.26 -5.18 -14.54
C SER A 47 -9.60 -4.58 -15.89
N THR A 48 -10.49 -3.59 -15.94
CA THR A 48 -10.82 -2.87 -17.18
C THR A 48 -9.63 -2.06 -17.65
N ASP A 49 -9.08 -1.21 -16.78
CA ASP A 49 -7.93 -0.35 -17.09
C ASP A 49 -6.73 -1.18 -17.60
N TYR A 50 -6.48 -2.35 -17.00
CA TYR A 50 -5.40 -3.25 -17.43
C TYR A 50 -5.65 -3.83 -18.83
N LEU A 51 -6.89 -4.23 -19.14
CA LEU A 51 -7.26 -4.73 -20.47
C LEU A 51 -7.24 -3.65 -21.54
N ASP A 52 -7.54 -2.41 -21.15
CA ASP A 52 -7.51 -1.23 -22.02
C ASP A 52 -6.09 -0.63 -22.16
N GLU A 53 -5.06 -1.31 -21.65
CA GLU A 53 -3.65 -0.88 -21.67
C GLU A 53 -3.40 0.46 -20.95
N GLU A 54 -4.26 0.83 -20.00
CA GLU A 54 -4.15 2.03 -19.16
C GLU A 54 -3.29 1.80 -17.89
N ILE A 55 -2.73 0.61 -17.74
CA ILE A 55 -1.84 0.24 -16.63
C ILE A 55 -0.45 -0.11 -17.17
N THR A 56 0.55 0.64 -16.71
CA THR A 56 1.97 0.31 -16.93
C THR A 56 2.47 -0.59 -15.81
N VAL A 57 3.18 -1.67 -16.16
CA VAL A 57 3.76 -2.62 -15.20
C VAL A 57 5.27 -2.42 -15.14
N VAL A 58 5.81 -2.23 -13.94
CA VAL A 58 7.26 -2.09 -13.68
C VAL A 58 7.69 -3.13 -12.67
N ASN A 59 8.72 -3.90 -12.97
CA ASN A 59 9.34 -4.85 -12.03
C ASN A 59 10.73 -4.32 -11.60
N LYS A 60 11.03 -4.45 -10.31
CA LYS A 60 12.28 -4.07 -9.66
C LYS A 60 12.67 -5.10 -8.60
N ASP A 61 13.94 -5.45 -8.54
CA ASP A 61 14.49 -6.23 -7.43
C ASP A 61 14.54 -5.37 -6.15
N ILE A 62 14.36 -6.02 -5.00
CA ILE A 62 14.55 -5.39 -3.68
C ILE A 62 16.05 -5.30 -3.38
N ILE A 63 16.51 -4.14 -2.91
CA ILE A 63 17.91 -3.91 -2.57
C ILE A 63 18.22 -4.60 -1.23
N GLY A 64 19.17 -5.54 -1.26
CA GLY A 64 19.70 -6.19 -0.06
C GLY A 64 18.91 -7.42 0.42
N TRP A 65 17.81 -7.77 -0.26
CA TRP A 65 17.00 -8.96 0.00
C TRP A 65 16.80 -9.75 -1.30
N ASP A 66 16.56 -11.06 -1.19
CA ASP A 66 16.05 -11.82 -2.33
C ASP A 66 14.55 -11.60 -2.44
N GLY A 67 14.15 -10.77 -3.40
CA GLY A 67 12.77 -10.38 -3.57
C GLY A 67 12.59 -9.38 -4.71
N GLU A 68 11.33 -9.18 -5.09
CA GLU A 68 10.94 -8.30 -6.19
C GLU A 68 9.67 -7.52 -5.86
N VAL A 69 9.53 -6.36 -6.48
CA VAL A 69 8.35 -5.51 -6.43
C VAL A 69 7.85 -5.28 -7.85
N VAL A 70 6.59 -5.66 -8.08
CA VAL A 70 5.86 -5.36 -9.30
C VAL A 70 4.89 -4.22 -9.03
N LYS A 71 5.11 -3.06 -9.65
CA LYS A 71 4.23 -1.89 -9.57
C LYS A 71 3.29 -1.83 -10.76
N TYR A 72 2.05 -1.45 -10.49
CA TYR A 72 1.01 -1.19 -11.48
C TYR A 72 0.64 0.28 -11.43
N ILE A 73 1.06 1.03 -12.44
CA ILE A 73 1.00 2.48 -12.51
C ILE A 73 -0.08 2.89 -13.50
N ASP A 74 -1.02 3.74 -13.08
CA ASP A 74 -2.10 4.22 -13.96
C ASP A 74 -1.61 5.33 -14.92
N THR A 75 -2.50 5.75 -15.82
CA THR A 75 -2.25 6.84 -16.79
C THR A 75 -1.95 8.20 -16.16
N ASN A 76 -2.21 8.38 -14.87
CA ASN A 76 -1.87 9.59 -14.12
C ASN A 76 -0.52 9.48 -13.38
N ASN A 77 0.27 8.44 -13.67
CA ASN A 77 1.49 8.09 -12.96
C ASN A 77 1.29 7.77 -11.47
N LYS A 78 0.08 7.36 -11.07
CA LYS A 78 -0.20 6.94 -9.70
C LYS A 78 -0.07 5.42 -9.60
N VAL A 79 0.67 4.95 -8.60
CA VAL A 79 0.72 3.52 -8.26
C VAL A 79 -0.65 3.11 -7.72
N SER A 80 -1.32 2.20 -8.43
CA SER A 80 -2.65 1.68 -8.08
C SER A 80 -2.56 0.38 -7.28
N ARG A 81 -1.55 -0.44 -7.59
CA ARG A 81 -1.25 -1.70 -6.90
C ARG A 81 0.26 -1.96 -6.88
N CYS A 82 0.74 -2.62 -5.83
CA CYS A 82 2.05 -3.28 -5.83
C CYS A 82 1.89 -4.76 -5.45
N THR A 83 2.69 -5.62 -6.07
CA THR A 83 2.96 -6.97 -5.59
C THR A 83 4.38 -6.99 -5.05
N VAL A 84 4.56 -7.40 -3.80
CA VAL A 84 5.86 -7.55 -3.14
C VAL A 84 6.08 -9.04 -2.90
N ILE A 85 7.18 -9.58 -3.40
CA ILE A 85 7.57 -10.97 -3.19
C ILE A 85 8.90 -10.98 -2.45
N ILE A 86 8.96 -11.70 -1.33
CA ILE A 86 10.17 -11.88 -0.54
C ILE A 86 10.43 -13.38 -0.41
N TYR A 87 11.65 -13.79 -0.74
CA TYR A 87 12.12 -15.17 -0.64
C TYR A 87 12.96 -15.32 0.63
N GLY A 88 12.52 -16.21 1.53
CA GLY A 88 13.30 -16.73 2.63
C GLY A 88 14.01 -18.03 2.24
N GLU A 89 14.72 -18.64 3.19
CA GLU A 89 15.35 -19.94 2.94
C GLU A 89 14.29 -21.00 2.64
N ASP A 90 13.30 -21.16 3.51
CA ASP A 90 12.25 -22.18 3.48
C ASP A 90 10.83 -21.59 3.35
N GLU A 91 10.72 -20.29 3.07
CA GLU A 91 9.44 -19.61 2.92
C GLU A 91 9.43 -18.62 1.75
N LYS A 92 8.24 -18.35 1.22
CA LYS A 92 7.98 -17.25 0.27
C LYS A 92 6.80 -16.43 0.78
N SER A 93 6.99 -15.13 0.90
CA SER A 93 5.90 -14.19 1.17
C SER A 93 5.50 -13.47 -0.11
N THR A 94 4.21 -13.47 -0.43
CA THR A 94 3.62 -12.63 -1.50
C THR A 94 2.61 -11.69 -0.87
N SER A 95 2.93 -10.39 -0.87
CA SER A 95 2.08 -9.34 -0.31
C SER A 95 1.55 -8.44 -1.44
N GLU A 96 0.23 -8.33 -1.52
CA GLU A 96 -0.45 -7.49 -2.50
C GLU A 96 -0.95 -6.22 -1.81
N TYR A 97 -0.54 -5.07 -2.31
CA TYR A 97 -0.86 -3.74 -1.81
C TYR A 97 -1.82 -3.05 -2.77
N TYR A 98 -3.01 -2.70 -2.30
CA TYR A 98 -4.05 -2.01 -3.07
C TYR A 98 -4.18 -0.57 -2.55
N PHE A 99 -3.80 0.41 -3.38
CA PHE A 99 -3.81 1.83 -3.01
C PHE A 99 -5.18 2.46 -3.30
N ILE A 100 -6.09 2.33 -2.33
CA ILE A 100 -7.46 2.82 -2.41
C ILE A 100 -7.51 4.25 -1.84
N ASP A 101 -8.46 5.07 -2.30
CA ASP A 101 -8.59 6.45 -1.79
C ASP A 101 -8.82 6.48 -0.27
N GLY A 102 -7.79 6.95 0.45
CA GLY A 102 -7.78 7.10 1.90
C GLY A 102 -7.11 5.96 2.67
N TYR A 103 -6.78 4.81 2.07
CA TYR A 103 -6.13 3.70 2.78
C TYR A 103 -5.43 2.70 1.86
N ILE A 104 -4.58 1.87 2.46
CA ILE A 104 -3.95 0.75 1.76
C ILE A 104 -4.55 -0.54 2.30
N TYR A 105 -5.11 -1.35 1.42
CA TYR A 105 -5.50 -2.71 1.77
C TYR A 105 -4.37 -3.66 1.37
N VAL A 106 -4.03 -4.60 2.24
CA VAL A 106 -2.91 -5.51 2.05
C VAL A 106 -3.36 -6.93 2.28
N THR A 107 -3.03 -7.84 1.35
CA THR A 107 -3.19 -9.28 1.56
C THR A 107 -1.83 -9.94 1.49
N THR A 108 -1.50 -10.80 2.45
CA THR A 108 -0.23 -11.53 2.48
C THR A 108 -0.48 -13.02 2.47
N LEU A 109 0.08 -13.70 1.48
CA LEU A 109 0.15 -15.16 1.40
C LEU A 109 1.58 -15.58 1.74
N LYS A 110 1.76 -16.34 2.82
CA LYS A 110 3.05 -16.99 3.12
C LYS A 110 2.95 -18.47 2.79
N GLU A 111 3.93 -18.96 2.05
CA GLU A 111 4.11 -20.37 1.74
C GLU A 111 5.32 -20.89 2.48
N TYR A 112 5.15 -21.99 3.20
CA TYR A 112 6.22 -22.68 3.92
C TYR A 112 6.54 -23.99 3.23
N TYR A 113 7.82 -24.21 2.96
CA TYR A 113 8.29 -25.30 2.14
C TYR A 113 8.90 -26.44 2.97
N THR A 114 8.97 -27.63 2.38
CA THR A 114 9.52 -28.82 3.05
C THR A 114 11.05 -28.79 3.19
N TYR A 115 11.73 -27.93 2.42
CA TYR A 115 13.18 -27.70 2.45
C TYR A 115 13.51 -26.37 1.76
N PRO A 116 14.75 -25.84 1.89
CA PRO A 116 15.07 -24.53 1.34
C PRO A 116 14.89 -24.41 -0.17
N ILE A 117 14.43 -23.25 -0.65
CA ILE A 117 14.06 -22.99 -2.05
C ILE A 117 15.24 -23.26 -3.00
N TYR A 118 16.47 -23.00 -2.56
CA TYR A 118 17.69 -23.16 -3.36
C TYR A 118 18.35 -24.54 -3.23
N TYR A 119 17.75 -25.48 -2.49
CA TYR A 119 18.41 -26.75 -2.13
C TYR A 119 18.67 -27.66 -3.35
N SER A 120 17.74 -27.72 -4.30
CA SER A 120 17.92 -28.54 -5.51
C SER A 120 16.99 -28.11 -6.64
N TYR A 121 17.55 -27.66 -7.75
CA TYR A 121 16.82 -27.35 -8.99
C TYR A 121 16.10 -28.55 -9.62
N ASN A 122 16.47 -29.77 -9.21
CA ASN A 122 15.93 -31.02 -9.76
C ASN A 122 14.88 -31.67 -8.84
N ARG A 123 14.55 -31.06 -7.70
CA ARG A 123 13.43 -31.50 -6.87
C ARG A 123 12.36 -30.42 -6.84
N PRO A 124 11.08 -30.76 -7.08
CA PRO A 124 10.00 -29.82 -6.89
C PRO A 124 9.90 -29.49 -5.40
N ILE A 125 9.78 -28.19 -5.10
CA ILE A 125 9.57 -27.71 -3.74
C ILE A 125 8.11 -27.99 -3.38
N ASP A 126 7.89 -28.79 -2.34
CA ASP A 126 6.55 -29.07 -1.84
C ASP A 126 6.15 -28.01 -0.82
N ILE A 127 4.94 -27.47 -0.97
CA ILE A 127 4.34 -26.56 0.00
C ILE A 127 3.80 -27.38 1.16
N MET A 128 4.39 -27.19 2.33
CA MET A 128 4.00 -27.88 3.55
C MET A 128 2.70 -27.29 4.10
N TYR A 129 2.63 -25.96 4.20
CA TYR A 129 1.41 -25.24 4.57
C TYR A 129 1.46 -23.79 4.08
N ARG A 130 0.32 -23.10 4.17
CA ARG A 130 0.19 -21.69 3.82
C ARG A 130 -0.51 -20.92 4.94
N THR A 131 -0.16 -19.65 5.10
CA THR A 131 -0.94 -18.70 5.90
C THR A 131 -1.42 -17.57 5.02
N PHE A 132 -2.59 -17.02 5.35
CA PHE A 132 -3.17 -15.88 4.65
C PHE A 132 -3.62 -14.86 5.69
N ASP A 133 -3.09 -13.65 5.57
CA ASP A 133 -3.39 -12.53 6.45
C ASP A 133 -3.90 -11.34 5.62
N GLU A 134 -4.86 -10.60 6.16
CA GLU A 134 -5.41 -9.38 5.56
C GLU A 134 -5.22 -8.21 6.53
N ALA A 135 -4.80 -7.06 6.00
CA ALA A 135 -4.58 -5.86 6.79
C ALA A 135 -5.04 -4.59 6.06
N VAL A 136 -5.32 -3.56 6.84
CA VAL A 136 -5.61 -2.20 6.38
C VAL A 136 -4.64 -1.26 7.04
N ILE A 137 -4.00 -0.43 6.23
CA ILE A 137 -3.14 0.66 6.68
C ILE A 137 -3.90 1.96 6.47
N TYR A 138 -4.14 2.70 7.55
CA TYR A 138 -4.89 3.94 7.55
C TYR A 138 -4.32 4.90 8.57
N ASP A 139 -3.97 6.11 8.13
CA ASP A 139 -3.49 7.18 9.02
C ASP A 139 -2.31 6.71 9.91
N GLY A 140 -1.35 5.99 9.32
CA GLY A 140 -0.20 5.41 10.02
C GLY A 140 -0.53 4.26 10.98
N MET A 141 -1.79 3.86 11.08
CA MET A 141 -2.26 2.75 11.91
C MET A 141 -2.52 1.51 11.06
N ILE A 142 -2.28 0.35 11.64
CA ILE A 142 -2.50 -0.94 10.98
C ILE A 142 -3.58 -1.71 11.72
N TYR A 143 -4.50 -2.27 10.94
CA TYR A 143 -5.60 -3.08 11.42
C TYR A 143 -5.54 -4.42 10.71
N GLU A 144 -5.46 -5.53 11.45
CA GLU A 144 -5.50 -6.88 10.89
C GLU A 144 -6.92 -7.45 10.98
N LEU A 145 -7.33 -8.20 9.95
CA LEU A 145 -8.60 -8.91 9.98
C LEU A 145 -8.49 -10.15 10.87
N VAL A 146 -9.25 -10.15 11.97
CA VAL A 146 -9.34 -11.27 12.90
C VAL A 146 -10.81 -11.61 13.10
N ASN A 147 -11.20 -12.86 12.80
CA ASN A 147 -12.59 -13.33 12.94
C ASN A 147 -13.63 -12.45 12.22
N GLY A 148 -13.26 -11.83 11.10
CA GLY A 148 -14.16 -10.97 10.31
C GLY A 148 -14.19 -9.51 10.74
N GLU A 149 -13.45 -9.12 11.78
CA GLU A 149 -13.33 -7.73 12.25
C GLU A 149 -11.89 -7.23 12.14
N PHE A 150 -11.71 -5.97 11.76
CA PHE A 150 -10.39 -5.35 11.70
C PHE A 150 -9.99 -4.80 13.07
N ILE A 151 -8.96 -5.40 13.66
CA ILE A 151 -8.46 -5.06 14.99
C ILE A 151 -7.14 -4.32 14.85
N LYS A 152 -7.05 -3.15 15.49
CA LYS A 152 -5.83 -2.36 15.52
C LYS A 152 -4.67 -3.16 16.11
N LYS A 153 -3.51 -3.13 15.45
CA LYS A 153 -2.27 -3.77 15.89
C LYS A 153 -1.20 -2.76 16.28
N ASN A 154 -0.28 -3.19 17.14
CA ASN A 154 0.95 -2.46 17.38
C ASN A 154 1.94 -2.72 16.24
N ILE A 155 2.87 -1.80 16.05
CA ILE A 155 3.87 -1.91 14.97
C ILE A 155 4.74 -3.18 15.12
N GLU A 156 5.01 -3.59 16.36
CA GLU A 156 5.84 -4.76 16.67
C GLU A 156 5.17 -6.09 16.31
N ASP A 157 3.84 -6.10 16.19
CA ASP A 157 3.03 -7.28 15.87
C ASP A 157 2.70 -7.39 14.37
N ILE A 158 3.25 -6.49 13.55
CA ILE A 158 2.92 -6.40 12.12
C ILE A 158 3.42 -7.64 11.37
N LYS A 159 2.54 -8.23 10.56
CA LYS A 159 2.90 -9.34 9.65
C LYS A 159 3.08 -8.95 8.18
N ILE A 160 2.95 -7.67 7.84
CA ILE A 160 3.16 -7.15 6.48
C ILE A 160 4.58 -6.56 6.35
N PRO A 161 5.23 -6.68 5.18
CA PRO A 161 6.62 -6.24 5.01
C PRO A 161 6.79 -4.72 5.02
N TYR A 162 5.81 -4.00 4.49
CA TYR A 162 5.82 -2.55 4.34
C TYR A 162 4.51 -1.93 4.83
N THR A 163 4.60 -0.71 5.36
CA THR A 163 3.50 0.09 5.86
C THR A 163 3.15 1.28 4.95
N SER A 164 3.94 1.53 3.91
CA SER A 164 3.64 2.60 2.95
C SER A 164 4.25 2.35 1.58
N LEU A 165 3.77 3.08 0.56
CA LEU A 165 4.42 3.10 -0.76
C LEU A 165 5.83 3.69 -0.69
N GLN A 166 6.07 4.62 0.24
CA GLN A 166 7.38 5.25 0.40
C GLN A 166 8.43 4.21 0.80
N GLU A 167 8.14 3.38 1.80
CA GLU A 167 9.06 2.30 2.22
C GLU A 167 9.36 1.33 1.08
N ILE A 168 8.33 0.96 0.29
CA ILE A 168 8.50 0.12 -0.90
C ILE A 168 9.43 0.79 -1.93
N ASN A 169 9.31 2.09 -2.13
CA ASN A 169 10.14 2.83 -3.09
C ASN A 169 11.60 2.91 -2.63
N GLU A 170 11.82 3.19 -1.34
CA GLU A 170 13.16 3.24 -0.74
C GLU A 170 13.90 1.91 -0.94
N ASP A 171 13.21 0.78 -0.74
CA ASP A 171 13.78 -0.56 -0.87
C ASP A 171 14.06 -1.01 -2.31
N ILE A 172 13.56 -0.29 -3.31
CA ILE A 172 13.88 -0.52 -4.73
C ILE A 172 14.69 0.63 -5.35
N GLY A 173 15.13 1.58 -4.54
CA GLY A 173 16.00 2.69 -4.94
C GLY A 173 15.31 3.84 -5.69
N GLU A 174 14.05 4.13 -5.39
CA GLU A 174 13.25 5.25 -5.93
C GLU A 174 12.95 6.31 -4.87
#